data_AF-A0A2J0MN44-F1
#
_entry.id   AF-A0A2J0MN44-F1
#
_cell.length_a   1.000
_cell.length_b   1.000
_cell.length_c   1.000
_cell.angle_alpha   90.00
_cell.angle_beta   90.00
_cell.angle_gamma   90.00
#
_symmetry.space_group_name_H-M   'P 1'
#
loop_
_entity.id
_entity.type
_entity.pdbx_description
1 polymer ?
#
loop_
_entity_poly.entity_id
_entity_poly.type
_entity_poly.pdbx_seq_one_letter_code
_entity_poly.pdbx_strand_id
1 'polypeptide(L)' 'IIIFDIPNKYKQAREALRGKIKELGLRQLQKSVWIYPYDCEDEILFVAEAFEVQQYIEIITAERLLHSNVIKKHFKKLL' A
#
# COMPACT_ATOMS: atom_id res chain seq x y z
N ILE A 1 3.04 2.60 5.28
CA ILE A 1 1.94 1.60 5.42
C ILE A 1 0.78 2.15 4.64
N ILE A 2 0.08 1.32 3.86
CA ILE A 2 -1.11 1.72 3.10
C ILE A 2 -2.30 0.90 3.56
N ILE A 3 -3.38 1.59 3.90
CA ILE A 3 -4.68 1.01 4.24
C ILE A 3 -5.68 1.57 3.25
N PHE A 4 -6.58 0.74 2.74
CA PHE A 4 -7.69 1.22 1.93
C PHE A 4 -8.95 0.39 2.16
N ASP A 5 -10.10 1.08 2.19
CA ASP A 5 -11.42 0.46 2.22
C ASP A 5 -12.32 1.06 1.14
N ILE A 6 -12.12 0.57 -0.08
CA ILE A 6 -12.77 1.10 -1.28
C ILE A 6 -14.12 0.39 -1.50
N PRO A 7 -15.24 1.12 -1.55
CA PRO A 7 -16.57 0.56 -1.78
C PRO A 7 -16.66 -0.31 -3.05
N ASN A 8 -17.52 -1.32 -3.03
CA ASN A 8 -17.65 -2.27 -4.14
C ASN A 8 -18.01 -1.64 -5.49
N LYS A 9 -18.70 -0.49 -5.50
CA LYS A 9 -18.99 0.28 -6.71
C LYS A 9 -17.71 0.76 -7.43
N TYR A 10 -16.59 0.91 -6.73
CA TYR A 10 -15.29 1.27 -7.29
C TYR A 10 -14.36 0.05 -7.45
N LYS A 11 -14.90 -1.08 -7.92
CA LYS A 11 -14.14 -2.33 -8.09
C LYS A 11 -12.88 -2.13 -8.94
N GLN A 12 -12.96 -1.36 -10.02
CA GLN A 12 -11.83 -1.12 -10.92
C GLN A 12 -10.69 -0.39 -10.21
N ALA A 13 -11.01 0.67 -9.46
CA ALA A 13 -10.04 1.42 -8.66
C ALA A 13 -9.32 0.53 -7.65
N ARG A 14 -10.08 -0.32 -6.95
CA ARG A 14 -9.54 -1.27 -5.97
C ARG A 14 -8.60 -2.31 -6.60
N GLU A 15 -8.93 -2.82 -7.79
CA GLU A 15 -8.05 -3.76 -8.50
C GLU A 15 -6.82 -3.06 -9.08
N ALA A 16 -6.95 -1.82 -9.57
CA ALA A 16 -5.83 -1.01 -10.07
C ALA A 16 -4.83 -0.69 -8.96
N LEU A 17 -5.30 -0.20 -7.81
CA LEU A 17 -4.46 0.04 -6.63
C LEU A 17 -3.78 -1.24 -6.15
N ARG A 18 -4.52 -2.36 -6.08
CA ARG A 18 -3.95 -3.66 -5.74
C ARG A 18 -2.89 -4.11 -6.73
N GLY A 19 -3.09 -3.85 -8.02
CA GLY A 19 -2.11 -4.09 -9.09
C GLY A 19 -0.83 -3.29 -8.86
N LYS A 20 -0.95 -1.97 -8.69
CA LYS A 20 0.18 -1.06 -8.44
C LYS A 20 0.94 -1.44 -7.17
N ILE A 21 0.24 -1.75 -6.09
CA ILE A 21 0.83 -2.23 -4.83
C ILE A 21 1.68 -3.49 -5.04
N LYS A 22 1.18 -4.46 -5.81
CA LYS A 22 1.93 -5.68 -6.13
C LYS A 22 3.14 -5.39 -7.02
N GLU A 23 2.99 -4.52 -8.01
CA GLU A 23 4.05 -4.10 -8.93
C GLU A 23 5.22 -3.43 -8.19
N LEU A 24 4.92 -2.49 -7.28
CA LEU A 24 5.90 -1.82 -6.42
C LEU A 24 6.57 -2.77 -5.41
N GLY A 25 6.07 -4.00 -5.27
CA GLY A 25 6.63 -5.01 -4.39
C GLY A 25 6.17 -4.88 -2.93
N LEU A 26 5.09 -4.15 -2.67
CA LEU A 26 4.50 -4.06 -1.33
C LEU A 26 4.07 -5.43 -0.84
N ARG A 27 4.09 -5.59 0.48
CA ARG A 27 3.71 -6.84 1.13
C ARG A 27 2.43 -6.66 1.91
N GLN A 28 1.56 -7.65 1.78
CA GLN A 28 0.32 -7.69 2.54
C GLN A 28 0.64 -8.04 3.99
N LEU A 29 0.36 -7.12 4.91
CA LEU A 29 0.47 -7.33 6.35
C LEU A 29 -0.82 -7.94 6.90
N GLN A 30 -1.97 -7.46 6.42
CA GLN A 30 -3.32 -7.99 6.68
C GLN A 30 -4.20 -7.76 5.45
N LYS A 31 -5.46 -8.23 5.46
CA LYS A 31 -6.37 -8.23 4.29
C LYS A 31 -6.39 -6.90 3.51
N SER A 32 -6.42 -5.77 4.21
CA SER A 32 -6.40 -4.42 3.63
C SER A 32 -5.22 -3.56 4.09
N VAL A 33 -4.19 -4.16 4.70
CA VAL A 33 -3.04 -3.43 5.24
C VAL A 33 -1.80 -3.87 4.49
N TRP A 34 -1.09 -2.92 3.90
CA TRP A 34 0.10 -3.14 3.08
C TRP A 34 1.28 -2.37 3.64
N ILE A 35 2.46 -2.97 3.56
CA ILE A 35 3.69 -2.38 4.06
C ILE A 35 4.73 -2.24 2.95
N TYR A 36 5.42 -1.11 2.99
CA TYR A 36 6.57 -0.78 2.16
C TYR A 36 7.58 0.01 3.01
N PRO A 37 8.89 -0.23 2.85
CA PRO A 37 9.91 0.50 3.62
C PRO A 37 10.43 1.76 2.91
N TYR A 38 9.99 2.03 1.68
CA TYR A 38 10.40 3.19 0.89
C TYR A 38 9.21 4.14 0.68
N ASP A 39 9.50 5.39 0.31
CA ASP A 39 8.47 6.36 -0.06
C ASP A 39 7.70 5.84 -1.28
N CYS A 40 6.37 5.93 -1.23
CA CYS A 40 5.48 5.47 -2.29
C CYS A 40 4.16 6.27 -2.34
N GLU A 41 4.14 7.45 -1.69
CA GLU A 41 2.94 8.26 -1.56
C GLU A 41 2.45 8.73 -2.93
N ASP A 42 3.33 9.31 -3.73
CA ASP A 42 3.02 9.84 -5.06
C ASP A 42 2.47 8.76 -5.99
N GLU A 43 3.05 7.55 -6.01
CA GLU A 43 2.58 6.46 -6.87
C GLU A 43 1.20 5.94 -6.44
N ILE A 44 0.91 5.92 -5.15
CA ILE A 44 -0.38 5.49 -4.62
C ILE A 44 -1.43 6.55 -4.88
N LEU A 45 -1.13 7.83 -4.62
CA LEU A 45 -2.03 8.95 -4.87
C LEU A 45 -2.31 9.11 -6.36
N PHE A 46 -1.32 8.95 -7.24
CA PHE A 46 -1.52 8.99 -8.69
C PHE A 46 -2.62 8.02 -9.15
N VAL A 47 -2.59 6.77 -8.67
CA VAL A 47 -3.64 5.80 -9.00
C VAL A 47 -4.95 6.17 -8.30
N ALA A 48 -4.92 6.58 -7.04
CA ALA A 48 -6.12 6.88 -6.28
C ALA A 48 -6.91 8.07 -6.86
N GLU A 49 -6.22 9.14 -7.23
CA GLU A 49 -6.79 10.35 -7.82
C GLU A 49 -7.34 10.09 -9.21
N ALA A 50 -6.65 9.28 -10.02
CA ALA A 50 -7.14 8.88 -11.35
C ALA A 50 -8.49 8.16 -11.31
N PHE A 51 -8.85 7.56 -10.17
CA PHE A 51 -10.13 6.89 -9.94
C PHE A 51 -11.04 7.64 -8.96
N GLU A 52 -10.66 8.82 -8.47
CA GLU A 52 -11.39 9.61 -7.47
C GLU A 52 -11.73 8.83 -6.19
N VAL A 53 -10.76 8.04 -5.69
CA VAL A 53 -10.90 7.18 -4.49
C VAL A 53 -9.91 7.51 -3.37
N GLN A 54 -9.15 8.60 -3.47
CA GLN A 54 -8.15 9.00 -2.48
C GLN A 54 -8.73 9.14 -1.06
N GLN A 55 -10.01 9.54 -0.93
CA GLN A 55 -10.73 9.60 0.33
C GLN A 55 -10.93 8.25 1.05
N TYR A 56 -10.64 7.14 0.38
CA TYR A 56 -10.75 5.78 0.92
C TYR A 56 -9.38 5.17 1.28
N ILE A 57 -8.31 5.97 1.23
CA ILE A 57 -6.93 5.51 1.43
C ILE A 57 -6.30 6.28 2.59
N GLU A 58 -5.57 5.56 3.42
CA GLU A 58 -4.75 6.10 4.50
C GLU A 58 -3.30 5.67 4.30
N ILE A 59 -2.37 6.61 4.41
CA ILE A 59 -0.93 6.38 4.29
C ILE A 59 -0.28 6.74 5.63
N ILE A 60 0.36 5.75 6.26
CA ILE A 60 0.93 5.89 7.59
C ILE A 60 2.44 5.64 7.53
N THR A 61 3.21 6.65 7.93
CA THR A 61 4.64 6.50 8.23
C THR A 61 4.79 6.01 9.67
N ALA A 62 5.46 4.88 9.86
CA ALA A 62 5.63 4.26 11.17
C ALA A 62 7.11 4.07 11.50
N GLU A 63 7.55 4.62 12.63
CA GLU A 63 8.94 4.51 13.09
C GLU A 63 9.28 3.11 13.64
N ARG A 64 8.27 2.41 14.19
CA ARG A 64 8.48 1.10 14.83
C ARG A 64 7.38 0.12 14.48
N LEU A 65 7.79 -1.09 14.10
CA LEU A 65 6.91 -2.26 13.97
C LEU A 65 7.39 -3.38 14.90
N LEU A 66 6.50 -3.80 15.81
CA LEU A 66 6.80 -4.77 16.89
C LEU A 66 7.45 -6.06 16.38
N HIS A 67 6.92 -6.64 15.30
CA HIS A 67 7.39 -7.91 14.73
C HIS A 67 8.13 -7.72 13.39
N SER A 68 8.90 -6.63 13.25
CA SER A 68 9.53 -6.25 11.98
C SER A 68 10.49 -7.30 11.39
N ASN A 69 11.04 -8.21 12.21
CA ASN A 69 12.00 -9.23 11.76
C ASN A 69 11.44 -10.14 10.65
N VAL A 70 10.15 -10.44 10.67
CA VAL A 70 9.49 -11.26 9.63
C VAL A 70 9.44 -10.49 8.31
N ILE A 71 9.14 -9.20 8.37
CA ILE A 71 8.90 -8.35 7.22
C ILE A 71 10.24 -7.92 6.58
N LYS A 72 11.24 -7.58 7.40
CA LYS A 72 12.59 -7.20 6.96
C LYS A 72 13.25 -8.28 6.10
N LYS A 73 12.96 -9.56 6.31
CA LYS A 73 13.47 -10.65 5.45
C LYS A 73 12.99 -10.56 4.00
N HIS A 74 11.83 -9.93 3.76
CA HIS A 74 11.22 -9.82 2.44
C HIS A 74 11.72 -8.60 1.67
N PHE A 75 12.05 -7.52 2.38
CA PHE A 75 12.67 -6.33 1.83
C PHE A 75 14.18 -6.47 2.02
N LYS A 76 14.83 -7.24 1.14
CA LYS A 76 16.30 -7.17 1.04
C LYS A 76 16.66 -5.71 0.76
N LYS A 77 17.69 -5.19 1.43
CA LYS A 77 18.28 -3.88 1.13
C LYS A 77 18.37 -3.72 -0.39
N LEU A 78 17.60 -2.79 -0.94
CA LEU A 78 18.01 -2.15 -2.18
C LEU A 78 19.23 -1.30 -1.79
N LEU A 79 20.40 -1.96 -1.87
CA LEU A 79 21.77 -1.48 -1.63
C LEU A 79 21.95 -0.51 -0.45
#